data_AF-A0A7X8W2J9-F1
#
_entry.id   AF-A0A7X8W2J9-F1
#
_cell.length_a   1.000
_cell.length_b   1.000
_cell.length_c   1.000
_cell.angle_alpha   90.00
_cell.angle_beta   90.00
_cell.angle_gamma   90.00
#
_symmetry.space_group_name_H-M   'P 1'
#
loop_
_entity.id
_entity.type
_entity.pdbx_description
1 polymer ?
#
loop_
_entity_poly.entity_id
_entity_poly.type
_entity_poly.pdbx_seq_one_letter_code
_entity_poly.pdbx_strand_id
1 'polypeptide(L)' 'MDEKRKQIPLRISSKLYDDLFAWSEEEFRSLNGQVEYILTQAVKKHRKEEPKLNDE' A
#
# COMPACT_ATOMS: atom_id res chain seq x y z
N MET A 1 -10.11 9.07 -17.06
CA MET A 1 -10.49 7.65 -17.20
C MET A 1 -10.47 7.08 -15.80
N ASP A 2 -11.61 6.63 -15.28
CA ASP A 2 -11.64 5.93 -13.99
C ASP A 2 -10.65 4.75 -14.06
N GLU A 3 -9.50 4.89 -13.41
CA GLU A 3 -8.62 3.77 -13.13
C GLU A 3 -9.43 2.81 -12.27
N LYS A 4 -9.96 1.76 -12.90
CA LYS A 4 -10.80 0.77 -12.23
C LYS A 4 -10.03 0.19 -11.06
N ARG A 5 -10.41 0.60 -9.84
CA ARG A 5 -9.88 0.04 -8.60
C ARG A 5 -10.22 -1.44 -8.55
N LYS A 6 -9.19 -2.29 -8.54
CA LYS A 6 -9.37 -3.73 -8.35
C LYS A 6 -9.58 -4.01 -6.88
N GLN A 7 -10.68 -4.68 -6.54
CA GLN A 7 -10.91 -5.17 -5.19
C GLN A 7 -10.22 -6.53 -5.04
N ILE A 8 -9.38 -6.65 -4.03
CA ILE A 8 -8.72 -7.90 -3.67
C ILE A 8 -9.09 -8.25 -2.22
N PRO A 9 -9.51 -9.49 -1.93
CA PRO A 9 -9.70 -9.91 -0.54
C PRO A 9 -8.34 -10.01 0.14
N LEU A 10 -8.10 -9.12 1.11
CA LEU A 10 -6.86 -9.10 1.87
C LEU A 10 -7.03 -9.88 3.18
N ARG A 11 -6.18 -10.88 3.41
CA ARG A 11 -6.12 -11.62 4.67
C ARG A 11 -4.95 -11.12 5.49
N ILE A 12 -5.23 -10.57 6.66
CA ILE A 12 -4.22 -10.09 7.62
C ILE A 12 -4.61 -10.54 9.03
N SER A 13 -3.63 -10.64 9.93
CA SER A 13 -3.89 -10.89 11.35
C SER A 13 -4.63 -9.70 11.97
N SER A 14 -5.47 -9.94 12.98
CA SER A 14 -6.19 -8.89 13.71
C SER A 14 -5.26 -7.81 14.27
N LYS A 15 -4.10 -8.21 14.82
CA LYS A 15 -3.10 -7.25 15.34
C LYS A 15 -2.65 -6.25 14.28
N LEU A 16 -2.29 -6.74 13.09
CA LEU A 16 -1.88 -5.88 11.98
C LEU A 16 -3.03 -4.96 11.51
N TYR A 17 -4.27 -5.44 11.54
CA TYR A 17 -5.43 -4.60 11.23
C TYR A 17 -5.55 -3.45 12.23
N ASP A 18 -5.44 -3.73 13.53
CA ASP A 18 -5.54 -2.73 14.59
C ASP A 18 -4.40 -1.69 14.49
N ASP A 19 -3.17 -2.15 14.23
CA ASP A 19 -2.01 -1.28 14.03
C ASP A 19 -2.20 -0.36 12.80
N LEU A 20 -2.71 -0.89 11.68
CA LEU A 20 -3.00 -0.11 10.48
C LEU A 20 -4.15 0.88 10.68
N PHE A 21 -5.16 0.50 11.46
CA PHE A 21 -6.30 1.36 11.79
C PHE A 21 -5.84 2.55 12.63
N ALA A 22 -5.09 2.30 13.71
CA ALA A 22 -4.53 3.36 14.55
C ALA A 22 -3.66 4.33 13.73
N TRP A 23 -2.79 3.80 12.87
CA TRP A 23 -1.97 4.64 12.00
C TRP A 23 -2.80 5.48 11.02
N SER A 24 -3.89 4.92 10.48
CA SER A 24 -4.79 5.68 9.60
C SER A 24 -5.50 6.84 10.31
N GLU A 25 -5.89 6.64 11.57
CA GLU A 25 -6.52 7.69 12.40
C GLU A 25 -5.54 8.82 12.71
N GLU A 26 -4.29 8.50 13.05
CA GLU A 26 -3.23 9.48 13.32
C GLU A 26 -2.95 10.39 12.11
N GLU A 27 -3.07 9.84 10.90
CA GLU A 27 -2.83 10.57 9.64
C GLU A 27 -4.11 11.13 9.01
N PHE A 28 -5.25 11.08 9.71
CA PHE A 28 -6.58 11.51 9.25
C PHE A 28 -6.97 10.91 7.89
N ARG A 29 -6.65 9.62 7.70
CA ARG A 29 -6.94 8.85 6.48
C ARG A 29 -7.93 7.74 6.75
N SER A 30 -8.67 7.35 5.72
CA SER A 30 -9.41 6.08 5.77
C SER A 30 -8.44 4.90 5.77
N LEU A 31 -8.83 3.79 6.40
CA LEU A 31 -8.04 2.56 6.40
C LEU A 31 -7.68 2.09 4.98
N ASN A 32 -8.63 2.15 4.03
CA ASN A 32 -8.36 1.79 2.64
C ASN A 32 -7.32 2.72 1.99
N GLY A 33 -7.41 4.03 2.25
CA GLY A 33 -6.42 5.00 1.78
C GLY A 33 -5.04 4.75 2.41
N GLN A 34 -4.99 4.32 3.67
CA GLN A 34 -3.76 3.95 4.35
C GLN A 34 -3.09 2.73 3.71
N VAL A 35 -3.87 1.67 3.47
CA VAL A 35 -3.39 0.46 2.79
C VAL A 35 -2.88 0.80 1.39
N GLU A 36 -3.61 1.60 0.62
CA GLU A 36 -3.19 2.03 -0.72
C GLU A 36 -1.88 2.82 -0.69
N TYR A 37 -1.73 3.74 0.27
CA TYR A 37 -0.50 4.51 0.45
C TYR A 37 0.70 3.59 0.73
N ILE A 38 0.57 2.68 1.69
CA ILE A 38 1.65 1.75 2.08
C ILE A 38 2.07 0.88 0.90
N LEU A 39 1.10 0.27 0.20
CA LEU A 39 1.37 -0.57 -0.97
C LEU A 39 2.06 0.22 -2.08
N THR A 40 1.62 1.46 -2.31
CA THR A 40 2.24 2.35 -3.31
C THR A 40 3.69 2.66 -2.95
N GLN A 41 3.98 2.97 -1.67
CA GLN A 41 5.35 3.22 -1.22
C GLN A 41 6.22 1.97 -1.31
N ALA A 42 5.69 0.79 -0.94
CA ALA A 42 6.40 -0.48 -1.03
C ALA A 42 6.82 -0.80 -2.47
N VAL A 43 5.90 -0.64 -3.44
CA VAL A 43 6.21 -0.85 -4.87
C VAL A 43 7.22 0.18 -5.38
N LYS A 44 7.07 1.46 -5.01
CA LYS A 44 8.04 2.51 -5.37
C LYS A 44 9.43 2.23 -4.83
N LYS A 45 9.54 1.74 -3.60
CA LYS A 45 10.80 1.35 -2.97
C LYS A 45 11.42 0.15 -3.68
N HIS A 46 10.65 -0.90 -3.92
CA HIS A 46 11.09 -2.09 -4.64
C HIS A 46 11.65 -1.75 -6.03
N ARG A 47 10.94 -0.93 -6.82
CA ARG A 47 11.41 -0.47 -8.15
C ARG A 47 12.69 0.37 -8.11
N LYS A 48 12.96 1.06 -7.00
CA LYS A 48 14.22 1.82 -6.84
C LYS A 48 15.39 0.93 -6.43
N GLU A 49 15.11 -0.20 -5.78
CA GLU A 49 16.09 -1.17 -5.33
C GLU A 49 16.44 -2.20 -6.41
N GLU A 50 15.58 -2.39 -7.41
CA GLU A 50 15.93 -3.13 -8.63
C GLU A 50 16.98 -2.32 -9.42
N PRO A 51 18.22 -2.83 -9.59
CA PRO A 51 19.14 -2.23 -10.54
C PRO A 51 18.48 -2.28 -11.91
N LYS A 52 18.55 -1.18 -12.67
CA LYS A 52 18.12 -1.15 -14.06
C LYS A 52 18.93 -2.17 -14.86
N LEU A 53 18.49 -3.42 -14.89
CA LEU A 53 18.94 -4.39 -15.86
C LEU A 53 18.17 -4.05 -17.14
N ASN A 54 18.92 -3.66 -18.16
CA ASN A 54 18.48 -3.42 -19.54
C ASN A 54 18.03 -1.98 -19.83
N ASP A 55 19.02 -1.09 -19.98
CA ASP A 55 18.99 -0.07 -21.03
C ASP A 55 20.16 -0.43 -21.99
N GLU A 56 19.92 -1.37 -22.91
CA GLU A 56 20.65 -1.48 -24.21
C GLU A 56 19.87 -0.71 -25.27
#